data_AF-A3JTI1-F1
#
_entry.id   AF-A3JTI1-F1
#
_cell.length_a   1.000
_cell.length_b   1.000
_cell.length_c   1.000
_cell.angle_alpha   90.00
_cell.angle_beta   90.00
_cell.angle_gamma   90.00
#
_symmetry.space_group_name_H-M   'P 1'
#
loop_
_entity.id
_entity.type
_entity.pdbx_description
1 polymer ?
#
loop_
_entity_poly.entity_id
_entity_poly.type
_entity_poly.pdbx_seq_one_letter_code
_entity_poly.pdbx_strand_id
1 'polypeptide(L)'
;MEALHPGARARNEAVRASKYLGRALWRQVTGYHRRSRVEAKMHCVKLLGQRLSARDFDRQVAEIQICAVILNAFTALGIPSTVAKG
;
A
#
# COMPACT_ATOMS: atom_id res chain seq x y z
N MET A 1 3.58 18.37 -28.40
CA MET A 1 4.47 17.21 -28.56
C MET A 1 4.88 16.73 -27.17
N GLU A 2 4.01 15.99 -26.46
CA GLU A 2 4.26 15.56 -25.07
C GLU A 2 3.65 14.18 -24.84
N ALA A 3 4.31 13.13 -25.35
CA ALA A 3 3.86 11.74 -25.17
C ALA A 3 5.01 10.73 -25.32
N LEU A 4 6.19 11.01 -24.76
CA LEU A 4 7.35 10.12 -24.88
C LEU A 4 7.57 9.17 -23.69
N HIS A 5 6.74 9.24 -22.64
CA HIS A 5 6.88 8.34 -21.48
C HIS A 5 5.63 7.51 -21.22
N PRO A 6 5.75 6.16 -21.16
CA PRO A 6 4.66 5.30 -20.70
C PRO A 6 4.18 5.79 -19.33
N GLY A 7 2.89 6.10 -19.20
CA GLY A 7 2.28 6.59 -17.95
C GLY A 7 2.23 8.12 -17.77
N ALA A 8 2.88 8.93 -18.60
CA ALA A 8 2.80 10.39 -18.49
C ALA A 8 1.36 10.90 -18.66
N ARG A 9 0.60 10.29 -19.57
CA ARG A 9 -0.80 10.64 -19.83
C ARG A 9 -1.69 10.40 -18.60
N ALA A 10 -1.65 9.19 -18.03
CA ALA A 10 -2.43 8.84 -16.84
C ALA A 10 -2.07 9.72 -15.63
N ARG A 11 -0.78 10.01 -15.44
CA ARG A 11 -0.31 10.96 -14.40
C ARG A 11 -0.88 12.36 -14.63
N ASN A 12 -0.75 12.89 -15.84
CA ASN A 12 -1.19 14.24 -16.18
C ASN A 12 -2.73 14.36 -16.07
N GLU A 13 -3.48 13.32 -16.47
CA GLU A 13 -4.94 13.25 -16.29
C GLU A 13 -5.33 13.20 -14.80
N ALA A 14 -4.63 12.42 -13.97
CA ALA A 14 -4.86 12.40 -12.53
C ALA A 14 -4.60 13.78 -11.88
N VAL A 15 -3.55 14.49 -12.31
CA VAL A 15 -3.24 15.85 -11.85
C VAL A 15 -4.32 16.85 -12.28
N ARG A 16 -4.81 16.77 -13.52
CA ARG A 16 -5.90 17.62 -14.02
C ARG A 16 -7.21 17.34 -13.28
N ALA A 17 -7.57 16.08 -13.10
CA ALA A 17 -8.74 15.67 -12.34
C ALA A 17 -8.68 16.16 -10.88
N SER A 18 -7.50 16.11 -10.24
CA SER A 18 -7.28 16.64 -8.89
C SER A 18 -7.53 18.15 -8.80
N LYS A 19 -7.08 18.92 -9.81
CA LYS A 19 -7.27 20.37 -9.87
C LYS A 19 -8.74 20.74 -10.07
N TYR A 20 -9.46 19.99 -10.89
CA TYR A 20 -10.87 20.27 -11.22
C TYR A 20 -11.87 19.79 -10.16
N LEU A 21 -11.70 18.56 -9.65
CA LEU A 21 -12.64 17.94 -8.70
C LEU A 21 -12.34 18.27 -7.23
N GLY A 22 -11.20 18.87 -6.96
CA GLY A 22 -10.68 19.07 -5.62
C GLY A 22 -10.04 17.81 -5.03
N ARG A 23 -9.10 18.04 -4.11
CA ARG A 23 -8.20 17.00 -3.58
C ARG A 23 -8.91 15.90 -2.78
N ALA A 24 -9.96 16.25 -2.02
CA ALA A 24 -10.69 15.29 -1.19
C ALA A 24 -11.45 14.29 -2.06
N LEU A 25 -12.21 14.79 -3.05
CA LEU A 25 -12.98 13.96 -3.98
C LEU A 25 -12.04 13.11 -4.85
N TRP A 26 -10.94 13.67 -5.34
CA TRP A 26 -9.95 12.91 -6.09
C TRP A 26 -9.33 11.76 -5.27
N ARG A 27 -8.97 12.00 -4.01
CA ARG A 27 -8.44 10.95 -3.11
C ARG A 27 -9.45 9.82 -2.90
N GLN A 28 -10.73 10.14 -2.80
CA GLN A 28 -11.80 9.18 -2.64
C GLN A 28 -11.98 8.34 -3.92
N VAL A 29 -12.13 8.99 -5.08
CA VAL A 29 -12.35 8.31 -6.37
C VAL A 29 -11.16 7.45 -6.79
N THR A 30 -9.93 7.88 -6.49
CA THR A 30 -8.72 7.10 -6.82
C THR A 30 -8.39 5.99 -5.81
N GLY A 31 -9.14 5.88 -4.71
CA GLY A 31 -8.84 4.94 -3.64
C GLY A 31 -7.48 5.20 -2.97
N TYR A 32 -7.02 6.45 -2.97
CA TYR A 32 -5.67 6.84 -2.52
C TYR A 32 -5.34 6.31 -1.12
N HIS A 33 -6.29 6.38 -0.19
CA HIS A 33 -6.08 5.90 1.18
C HIS A 33 -5.83 4.39 1.23
N ARG A 34 -6.58 3.59 0.45
CA ARG A 34 -6.38 2.13 0.36
C ARG A 34 -5.01 1.82 -0.25
N ARG A 35 -4.65 2.50 -1.35
CA ARG A 35 -3.34 2.33 -2.00
C ARG A 35 -2.18 2.66 -1.06
N SER A 36 -2.26 3.80 -0.36
CA SER A 36 -1.25 4.22 0.61
C SER A 36 -1.08 3.20 1.75
N ARG A 37 -2.18 2.62 2.25
CA ARG A 37 -2.10 1.55 3.27
C ARG A 37 -1.43 0.28 2.75
N VAL A 38 -1.73 -0.11 1.51
CA VAL A 38 -1.08 -1.26 0.86
C VAL A 38 0.42 -0.99 0.66
N GLU A 39 0.80 0.18 0.18
CA GLU A 39 2.20 0.59 -0.01
C GLU A 39 2.97 0.57 1.32
N ALA A 40 2.38 1.07 2.40
CA ALA A 40 2.96 1.01 3.73
C ALA A 40 3.16 -0.43 4.21
N LYS A 41 2.16 -1.31 4.03
CA LYS A 41 2.29 -2.73 4.38
C LYS A 41 3.34 -3.45 3.53
N MET A 42 3.42 -3.15 2.23
CA MET A 42 4.46 -3.68 1.35
C MET A 42 5.85 -3.20 1.74
N HIS A 43 5.99 -1.97 2.24
CA HIS A 43 7.24 -1.50 2.82
C HIS A 43 7.64 -2.33 4.04
N CYS A 44 6.71 -2.65 4.94
CA CYS A 44 6.98 -3.54 6.08
C CYS A 44 7.40 -4.96 5.64
N VAL A 45 6.79 -5.52 4.58
CA VAL A 45 7.22 -6.82 4.02
C VAL A 45 8.69 -6.77 3.58
N LYS A 46 9.12 -5.68 2.92
CA LYS A 46 10.53 -5.49 2.51
C LYS A 46 11.49 -5.34 3.71
N LEU A 47 11.00 -4.85 4.85
CA LEU A 47 11.81 -4.77 6.08
C LEU A 47 11.99 -6.14 6.75
N LEU A 48 10.98 -7.03 6.65
CA LEU A 48 11.08 -8.40 7.17
C LEU A 48 12.06 -9.27 6.37
N GLY A 49 12.20 -8.99 5.07
CA GLY A 49 13.23 -9.58 4.22
C GLY A 49 13.37 -8.71 2.98
N GLN A 50 14.60 -8.32 2.62
CA GLN A 50 14.82 -7.40 1.48
C GLN A 50 14.23 -7.93 0.17
N ARG A 51 14.13 -9.26 0.01
CA ARG A 51 13.60 -9.98 -1.16
C ARG A 51 13.02 -11.34 -0.73
N LEU A 52 12.10 -11.88 -1.53
CA LEU A 52 11.69 -13.29 -1.43
C LEU A 52 12.90 -14.17 -1.74
N SER A 53 13.24 -15.03 -0.79
CA SER A 53 14.44 -15.88 -0.83
C SER A 53 14.17 -17.19 -1.59
N ALA A 54 12.91 -17.64 -1.61
CA ALA A 54 12.52 -18.87 -2.28
C ALA A 54 12.66 -18.77 -3.81
N ARG A 55 13.17 -19.85 -4.42
CA ARG A 55 13.28 -19.97 -5.88
C ARG A 55 12.00 -20.48 -6.56
N ASP A 56 11.25 -21.34 -5.86
CA ASP A 56 10.00 -21.90 -6.38
C ASP A 56 8.82 -21.00 -6.04
N PHE A 57 7.91 -20.82 -7.01
CA PHE A 57 6.75 -19.94 -6.87
C PHE A 57 5.88 -20.28 -5.66
N ASP A 58 5.57 -21.57 -5.45
CA ASP A 58 4.75 -22.00 -4.31
C ASP A 58 5.43 -21.69 -2.97
N ARG A 59 6.76 -21.78 -2.92
CA ARG A 59 7.55 -21.41 -1.73
C ARG A 59 7.59 -19.89 -1.54
N GLN A 60 7.61 -19.10 -2.61
CA GLN A 60 7.46 -17.64 -2.53
C GLN A 60 6.07 -17.24 -2.02
N VAL A 61 5.01 -17.93 -2.45
CA VAL A 61 3.65 -17.70 -1.94
C VAL A 61 3.58 -17.98 -0.44
N ALA A 62 4.14 -19.11 0.00
CA ALA A 62 4.22 -19.45 1.42
C ALA A 62 5.00 -18.39 2.23
N GLU A 63 6.14 -17.92 1.70
CA GLU A 63 6.95 -16.86 2.32
C GLU A 63 6.14 -15.56 2.52
N ILE A 64 5.41 -15.11 1.48
CA ILE A 64 4.52 -13.94 1.57
C ILE A 64 3.40 -14.15 2.59
N GLN A 65 2.78 -15.33 2.62
CA GLN A 65 1.72 -15.65 3.56
C GLN A 65 2.22 -15.59 5.01
N ILE A 66 3.40 -16.14 5.28
CA ILE A 66 4.05 -16.06 6.60
C ILE A 66 4.32 -14.60 6.98
N CYS A 67 4.88 -13.78 6.07
CA CYS A 67 5.06 -12.36 6.31
C CYS A 67 3.73 -11.65 6.63
N ALA A 68 2.65 -11.99 5.94
CA ALA A 68 1.33 -11.43 6.21
C ALA A 68 0.83 -11.78 7.62
N VAL A 69 0.99 -13.04 8.06
CA VAL A 69 0.64 -13.48 9.42
C VAL A 69 1.44 -12.70 10.46
N ILE A 70 2.75 -12.57 10.28
CA ILE A 70 3.63 -11.80 11.19
C ILE A 70 3.21 -10.33 11.27
N LEU A 71 2.97 -9.69 10.14
CA LEU A 71 2.54 -8.28 10.10
C LEU A 71 1.16 -8.07 10.72
N ASN A 72 0.26 -9.04 10.61
CA ASN A 72 -1.04 -9.00 11.27
C ASN A 72 -0.90 -9.16 12.78
N ALA A 73 -0.01 -10.03 13.26
CA ALA A 73 0.31 -10.17 14.68
C ALA A 73 0.87 -8.87 15.26
N PHE A 74 1.84 -8.22 14.60
CA PHE A 74 2.33 -6.90 15.02
C PHE A 74 1.23 -5.83 15.04
N THR A 75 0.30 -5.88 14.09
CA THR A 75 -0.84 -4.94 14.08
C THR A 75 -1.73 -5.17 15.31
N ALA A 76 -2.05 -6.42 15.64
CA ALA A 76 -2.84 -6.74 16.82
C ALA A 76 -2.16 -6.29 18.12
N LEU A 77 -0.86 -6.53 18.24
CA LEU A 77 -0.06 -6.11 19.41
C LEU A 77 0.07 -4.58 19.53
N GLY A 78 0.07 -3.86 18.41
CA GLY A 78 0.18 -2.41 18.38
C GLY A 78 -1.12 -1.64 18.59
N ILE A 79 -2.27 -2.33 18.66
CA ILE A 79 -3.56 -1.67 18.95
C ILE A 79 -3.64 -1.39 20.45
N PRO A 80 -3.69 -0.10 20.87
CA PRO A 80 -3.82 0.22 22.28
C PRO A 80 -5.18 -0.24 22.81
N SER A 81 -5.18 -0.90 23.97
CA SER A 81 -6.42 -1.16 24.71
C SER A 81 -6.82 0.11 25.45
N THR A 82 -7.77 0.87 24.90
CA THR A 82 -8.32 2.03 25.60
C THR A 82 -9.40 1.57 26.56
N VAL A 83 -9.09 1.57 27.86
CA VAL A 83 -10.07 1.40 28.93
C VAL A 83 -10.55 2.76 29.40
N ALA A 84 -11.87 2.97 29.43
CA ALA A 84 -12.44 4.16 30.05
C ALA A 84 -12.21 4.09 31.56
N LYS A 85 -11.53 5.09 32.12
CA LYS A 85 -11.47 5.26 33.58
C LYS A 85 -12.74 5.98 34.02
N GLY A 86 -13.59 5.27 34.77
CA GLY A 86 -14.65 5.86 35.58
C GLY A 86 -14.11 6.52 36.83
#